data_AF-A0A969KQ07-F1
#
_entry.id   AF-A0A969KQ07-F1
#
_cell.length_a   1.000
_cell.length_b   1.000
_cell.length_c   1.000
_cell.angle_alpha   90.00
_cell.angle_beta   90.00
_cell.angle_gamma   90.00
#
_symmetry.space_group_name_H-M   'P 1'
#
loop_
_entity.id
_entity.type
_entity.pdbx_description
1 polymer ?
#
loop_
_entity_poly.entity_id
_entity_poly.type
_entity_poly.pdbx_seq_one_letter_code
_entity_poly.pdbx_strand_id
1 'polypeptide(L)'
;MPLGREIWIEQDDFMETPAKGFFRLSPGEEVRLRYGYVIRCNSVVKNSATGEIEELHCTYDPATQGGSTSDGRRVRGTIHWVSAAHAVPAEVRLYDRLFSTPNPEEVEEGKSFLDYLNPDSVQILTGCMVEPSVASSPPGRRYQFERQGYFISDSEDSAPGALVFNRIVPLRDTWAKIVEPSSGSSTSAARLSTEEENAPAVVGARSETRDRARLDDPILAARLTRFNAELGVGFVDADILSGDRAIGDFFEAALAVHNSPATVANWITNVLLAETKEISADQLAFDGAAFGKLVALVDAGAISNNIGKDLLNEMLTNGGDPEVIVEARGLEQISDADLLTEIIDSLIAKHGDKAEQYRSGKTGLLGFFVGQAMRATQGKANPQLVQQLVLERLTAS
;
A
#
# COMPACT_ATOMS: atom_id res chain seq x y z
N MET A 1 17.56 14.66 -13.76
CA MET A 1 18.97 14.27 -13.52
C MET A 1 19.72 13.82 -14.78
N PRO A 2 20.88 14.42 -15.15
CA PRO A 2 21.78 13.87 -16.17
C PRO A 2 22.63 12.69 -15.65
N LEU A 3 22.85 11.65 -16.46
CA LEU A 3 23.80 10.58 -16.10
C LEU A 3 25.23 11.01 -16.46
N GLY A 4 26.15 10.90 -15.49
CA GLY A 4 27.58 11.11 -15.69
C GLY A 4 28.38 9.85 -15.36
N ARG A 5 29.70 9.93 -15.52
CA ARG A 5 30.64 8.86 -15.11
C ARG A 5 30.52 8.54 -13.61
N GLU A 6 30.27 9.55 -12.80
CA GLU A 6 30.20 9.46 -11.34
C GLU A 6 28.80 9.81 -10.84
N ILE A 7 28.27 8.94 -9.98
CA ILE A 7 26.96 9.07 -9.35
C ILE A 7 27.07 8.71 -7.87
N TRP A 8 26.16 9.26 -7.07
CA TRP A 8 25.92 8.82 -5.70
C TRP A 8 24.68 7.93 -5.65
N ILE A 9 24.77 6.87 -4.85
CA ILE A 9 23.67 6.00 -4.45
C ILE A 9 23.68 5.89 -2.92
N GLU A 10 22.61 5.36 -2.33
CA GLU A 10 22.65 5.04 -0.90
C GLU A 10 23.61 3.90 -0.63
N GLN A 11 24.28 3.97 0.53
CA GLN A 11 25.13 2.88 1.00
C GLN A 11 24.33 1.57 1.14
N ASP A 12 23.09 1.66 1.64
CA ASP A 12 22.18 0.51 1.84
C ASP A 12 21.67 -0.12 0.52
N ASP A 13 21.97 0.48 -0.62
CA ASP A 13 21.64 -0.07 -1.94
C ASP A 13 22.70 -1.03 -2.49
N PHE A 14 23.78 -1.27 -1.72
CA PHE A 14 24.79 -2.26 -2.05
C PHE A 14 25.05 -3.24 -0.91
N MET A 15 25.28 -4.51 -1.26
CA MET A 15 25.68 -5.55 -0.32
C MET A 15 26.62 -6.54 -1.01
N GLU A 16 27.82 -6.75 -0.47
CA GLU A 16 28.79 -7.71 -1.03
C GLU A 16 28.26 -9.14 -1.02
N THR A 17 27.65 -9.53 0.11
CA THR A 17 27.02 -10.84 0.30
C THR A 17 25.52 -10.62 0.49
N PRO A 18 24.72 -10.64 -0.59
CA PRO A 18 23.30 -10.29 -0.51
C PRO A 18 22.51 -11.27 0.36
N ALA A 19 21.74 -10.74 1.30
CA ALA A 19 20.75 -11.51 2.04
C ALA A 19 19.60 -11.98 1.11
N LYS A 20 18.87 -13.03 1.50
CA LYS A 20 17.70 -13.50 0.76
C LYS A 20 16.67 -12.36 0.64
N GLY A 21 16.24 -12.08 -0.59
CA GLY A 21 15.30 -10.98 -0.88
C GLY A 21 15.95 -9.61 -1.09
N PHE A 22 17.29 -9.53 -1.09
CA PHE A 22 18.00 -8.32 -1.49
C PHE A 22 18.05 -8.23 -3.02
N PHE A 23 17.38 -7.23 -3.58
CA PHE A 23 17.25 -7.05 -5.03
C PHE A 23 18.00 -5.82 -5.57
N ARG A 24 18.88 -5.19 -4.78
CA ARG A 24 19.70 -4.05 -5.22
C ARG A 24 21.07 -4.53 -5.72
N LEU A 25 22.13 -3.72 -5.57
CA LEU A 25 23.45 -4.06 -6.12
C LEU A 25 24.23 -5.03 -5.25
N SER A 26 24.85 -5.99 -5.92
CA SER A 26 25.87 -6.89 -5.38
C SER A 26 26.91 -7.14 -6.47
N PRO A 27 28.11 -7.66 -6.15
CA PRO A 27 29.10 -7.98 -7.16
C PRO A 27 28.53 -8.87 -8.29
N GLY A 28 28.63 -8.40 -9.53
CA GLY A 28 28.13 -9.09 -10.73
C GLY A 28 26.64 -8.89 -11.04
N GLU A 29 25.85 -8.34 -10.11
CA GLU A 29 24.42 -8.14 -10.24
C GLU A 29 24.06 -6.79 -10.89
N GLU A 30 22.86 -6.74 -11.45
CA GLU A 30 22.30 -5.56 -12.11
C GLU A 30 21.21 -4.89 -11.28
N VAL A 31 21.17 -3.56 -11.31
CA VAL A 31 20.08 -2.76 -10.77
C VAL A 31 19.66 -1.69 -11.77
N ARG A 32 18.39 -1.28 -11.69
CA ARG A 32 17.90 -0.14 -12.43
C ARG A 32 18.12 1.14 -11.63
N LEU A 33 18.71 2.15 -12.26
CA LEU A 33 18.68 3.51 -11.78
C LEU A 33 17.31 4.13 -12.10
N ARG A 34 16.60 4.67 -11.09
CA ARG A 34 15.30 5.34 -11.27
C ARG A 34 15.41 6.42 -12.35
N TYR A 35 14.55 6.36 -13.37
CA TYR A 35 14.56 7.25 -14.55
C TYR A 35 15.88 7.28 -15.35
N GLY A 36 16.79 6.34 -15.09
CA GLY A 36 18.10 6.27 -15.70
C GLY A 36 18.25 5.00 -16.55
N TYR A 37 19.34 4.29 -16.30
CA TYR A 37 19.76 3.10 -17.06
C TYR A 37 19.90 1.91 -16.10
N VAL A 38 20.03 0.72 -16.65
CA VAL A 38 20.49 -0.44 -15.90
C VAL A 38 22.00 -0.37 -15.75
N ILE A 39 22.49 -0.59 -14.54
CA ILE A 39 23.91 -0.68 -14.22
C ILE A 39 24.25 -2.05 -13.64
N ARG A 40 25.48 -2.51 -13.87
CA ARG A 40 26.05 -3.74 -13.32
C ARG A 40 27.27 -3.41 -12.47
N CYS A 41 27.32 -3.90 -11.25
CA CYS A 41 28.50 -3.75 -10.38
C CYS A 41 29.61 -4.73 -10.81
N ASN A 42 30.72 -4.22 -11.33
CA ASN A 42 31.83 -5.07 -11.78
C ASN A 42 32.87 -5.30 -10.68
N SER A 43 33.18 -4.26 -9.90
CA SER A 43 34.17 -4.34 -8.83
C SER A 43 33.87 -3.36 -7.70
N VAL A 44 34.40 -3.70 -6.52
CA VAL A 44 34.23 -2.95 -5.27
C VAL A 44 35.62 -2.45 -4.86
N VAL A 45 35.74 -1.14 -4.66
CA VAL A 45 36.94 -0.53 -4.08
C VAL A 45 36.70 -0.36 -2.59
N LYS A 46 37.66 -0.83 -1.79
CA LYS A 46 37.60 -0.72 -0.34
C LYS A 46 38.78 0.08 0.18
N ASN A 47 38.52 0.80 1.26
CA ASN A 47 39.57 1.41 2.04
C ASN A 47 40.52 0.32 2.56
N SER A 48 41.81 0.47 2.31
CA SER A 48 42.82 -0.53 2.68
C SER A 48 43.07 -0.64 4.19
N ALA A 49 42.71 0.39 4.96
CA ALA A 49 42.89 0.43 6.41
C ALA A 49 41.63 0.00 7.18
N THR A 50 40.44 0.46 6.77
CA THR A 50 39.17 0.17 7.48
C THR A 50 38.41 -1.02 6.89
N GLY A 51 38.65 -1.35 5.63
CA GLY A 51 37.88 -2.35 4.88
C GLY A 51 36.49 -1.87 4.45
N GLU A 52 36.15 -0.60 4.69
CA GLU A 52 34.89 0.01 4.26
C GLU A 52 34.84 0.17 2.74
N ILE A 53 33.63 0.10 2.18
CA ILE A 53 33.40 0.27 0.75
C ILE A 53 33.45 1.77 0.42
N GLU A 54 34.36 2.16 -0.46
CA GLU A 54 34.53 3.56 -0.90
C GLU A 54 33.84 3.80 -2.25
N GLU A 55 34.01 2.88 -3.20
CA GLU A 55 33.48 3.04 -4.55
C GLU A 55 32.98 1.72 -5.14
N LEU A 56 31.98 1.83 -6.00
CA LEU A 56 31.52 0.74 -6.87
C LEU A 56 31.80 1.11 -8.31
N HIS A 57 32.56 0.27 -9.01
CA HIS A 57 32.84 0.49 -10.43
C HIS A 57 31.84 -0.32 -11.25
N CYS A 58 30.94 0.41 -11.90
CA CYS A 58 29.83 -0.17 -12.63
C CYS A 58 29.98 0.05 -14.14
N THR A 59 29.39 -0.86 -14.92
CA THR A 59 29.04 -0.59 -16.32
C THR A 59 27.58 -0.19 -16.39
N TYR A 60 27.21 0.64 -17.37
CA TYR A 60 25.80 0.92 -17.66
C TYR A 60 25.47 0.44 -19.07
N ASP A 61 24.20 0.13 -19.30
CA ASP A 61 23.72 -0.23 -20.63
C ASP A 61 22.98 0.96 -21.28
N PRO A 62 23.55 1.59 -22.34
CA PRO A 62 22.92 2.70 -23.04
C PRO A 62 21.56 2.37 -23.68
N ALA A 63 21.31 1.10 -24.04
CA ALA A 63 20.06 0.67 -24.64
C ALA A 63 18.89 0.60 -23.63
N THR A 64 19.18 0.82 -22.35
CA THR A 64 18.19 0.70 -21.26
C THR A 64 17.71 2.04 -20.70
N GLN A 65 17.80 3.11 -21.49
CA GLN A 65 17.32 4.44 -21.08
C GLN A 65 15.84 4.40 -20.63
N GLY A 66 15.54 5.01 -19.49
CA GLY A 66 14.23 4.93 -18.83
C GLY A 66 14.03 3.63 -18.04
N GLY A 67 15.04 2.76 -17.99
CA GLY A 67 15.07 1.51 -17.22
C GLY A 67 14.52 0.27 -17.93
N SER A 68 14.06 0.37 -19.18
CA SER A 68 13.49 -0.78 -19.90
C SER A 68 14.57 -1.65 -20.53
N THR A 69 14.42 -2.97 -20.47
CA THR A 69 15.33 -3.95 -21.08
C THR A 69 14.66 -4.57 -22.31
N SER A 70 15.05 -4.12 -23.51
CA SER A 70 14.48 -4.61 -24.78
C SER A 70 14.90 -6.04 -25.13
N ASP A 71 15.94 -6.54 -24.48
CA ASP A 71 16.48 -7.89 -24.58
C ASP A 71 15.77 -8.92 -23.66
N GLY A 72 14.77 -8.49 -22.89
CA GLY A 72 13.91 -9.36 -22.09
C GLY A 72 14.53 -9.83 -20.76
N ARG A 73 15.75 -9.41 -20.41
CA ARG A 73 16.34 -9.74 -19.09
C ARG A 73 15.57 -9.05 -17.96
N ARG A 74 15.41 -9.76 -16.85
CA ARG A 74 14.65 -9.30 -15.69
C ARG A 74 15.57 -8.68 -14.63
N VAL A 75 15.54 -7.36 -14.51
CA VAL A 75 16.22 -6.61 -13.43
C VAL A 75 15.24 -6.44 -12.27
N ARG A 76 15.59 -6.95 -11.08
CA ARG A 76 14.65 -7.10 -9.94
C ARG A 76 14.50 -5.83 -9.09
N GLY A 77 15.55 -5.00 -8.98
CA GLY A 77 15.53 -3.80 -8.15
C GLY A 77 15.59 -2.51 -8.93
N THR A 78 15.11 -1.45 -8.30
CA THR A 78 15.28 -0.07 -8.75
C THR A 78 15.72 0.78 -7.57
N ILE A 79 16.77 1.58 -7.75
CA ILE A 79 17.34 2.46 -6.72
C ILE A 79 17.31 3.90 -7.21
N HIS A 80 17.24 4.85 -6.28
CA HIS A 80 17.46 6.25 -6.60
C HIS A 80 18.96 6.55 -6.64
N TRP A 81 19.30 7.68 -7.24
CA TRP A 81 20.67 8.10 -7.47
C TRP A 81 20.70 9.59 -7.80
N VAL A 82 21.87 10.21 -7.65
CA VAL A 82 22.11 11.57 -8.12
C VAL A 82 23.46 11.66 -8.85
N SER A 83 23.59 12.58 -9.80
CA SER A 83 24.87 12.82 -10.48
C SER A 83 25.86 13.48 -9.54
N ALA A 84 27.06 12.94 -9.38
CA ALA A 84 28.07 13.51 -8.47
C ALA A 84 28.45 14.95 -8.85
N ALA A 85 28.48 15.26 -10.16
CA ALA A 85 28.83 16.58 -10.67
C ALA A 85 27.73 17.64 -10.51
N HIS A 86 26.46 17.23 -10.36
CA HIS A 86 25.31 18.15 -10.36
C HIS A 86 24.54 18.15 -9.04
N ALA A 87 24.68 17.10 -8.24
CA ALA A 87 24.05 17.02 -6.93
C ALA A 87 24.53 18.15 -6.04
N VAL A 88 23.64 18.64 -5.20
CA VAL A 88 23.93 19.72 -4.25
C VAL A 88 23.99 19.15 -2.84
N PRO A 89 24.91 19.64 -1.99
CA PRO A 89 25.00 19.18 -0.61
C PRO A 89 23.81 19.69 0.19
N ALA A 90 23.35 18.88 1.15
CA ALA A 90 22.31 19.23 2.09
C ALA A 90 22.58 18.61 3.47
N GLU A 91 22.09 19.27 4.50
CA GLU A 91 21.85 18.65 5.81
C GLU A 91 20.48 17.98 5.79
N VAL A 92 20.40 16.76 6.30
CA VAL A 92 19.15 16.01 6.42
C VAL A 92 18.93 15.60 7.87
N ARG A 93 17.84 16.07 8.45
CA ARG A 93 17.41 15.76 9.81
C ARG A 93 16.35 14.68 9.78
N LEU A 94 16.74 13.47 10.13
CA LEU A 94 15.85 12.32 10.24
C LEU A 94 15.16 12.36 11.59
N TYR A 95 14.03 13.05 11.68
CA TYR A 95 13.19 13.02 12.87
C TYR A 95 12.51 11.65 13.01
N ASP A 96 12.30 11.29 14.27
CA ASP A 96 11.46 10.20 14.75
C ASP A 96 10.70 10.69 16.00
N ARG A 97 9.95 9.79 16.65
CA ARG A 97 9.20 10.08 17.87
C ARG A 97 10.13 10.59 18.96
N LEU A 98 9.71 11.67 19.63
CA LEU A 98 10.47 12.29 20.73
C LEU A 98 10.61 11.35 21.95
N PHE A 99 9.61 10.50 22.19
CA PHE A 99 9.59 9.56 23.31
C PHE A 99 9.64 8.12 22.81
N SER A 100 10.29 7.26 23.59
CA SER A 100 10.42 5.83 23.32
C SER A 100 9.23 5.00 23.83
N THR A 101 8.31 5.61 24.57
CA THR A 101 7.11 4.99 25.15
C THR A 101 5.82 5.65 24.65
N PRO A 102 4.71 4.91 24.51
CA PRO A 102 3.40 5.48 24.16
C PRO A 102 2.86 6.48 25.19
N ASN A 103 3.18 6.29 26.48
CA ASN A 103 2.69 7.14 27.58
C ASN A 103 3.86 7.65 28.45
N PRO A 104 4.54 8.74 28.07
CA PRO A 104 5.71 9.26 28.79
C PRO A 104 5.38 9.88 30.16
N GLU A 105 4.11 10.16 30.45
CA GLU A 105 3.67 10.68 31.75
C GLU A 105 3.48 9.56 32.80
N GLU A 106 3.36 8.31 32.35
CA GLU A 106 3.28 7.14 33.22
C GLU A 106 4.68 6.70 33.64
N VAL A 107 5.22 7.43 34.60
CA VAL A 107 6.59 7.27 35.08
C VAL A 107 6.66 6.26 36.23
N GLU A 108 7.69 5.41 36.21
CA GLU A 108 8.02 4.58 37.37
C GLU A 108 8.48 5.44 38.57
N GLU A 109 8.32 4.94 39.79
CA GLU A 109 8.71 5.66 41.00
C GLU A 109 10.20 6.01 40.97
N GLY A 110 10.51 7.30 41.10
CA GLY A 110 11.87 7.84 41.02
C GLY A 110 12.36 8.22 39.62
N LYS A 111 11.56 8.02 38.57
CA LYS A 111 11.83 8.49 37.20
C LYS A 111 11.00 9.73 36.83
N SER A 112 11.40 10.37 35.74
CA SER A 112 10.76 11.51 35.09
C SER A 112 10.44 11.16 33.63
N PHE A 113 9.50 11.89 33.02
CA PHE A 113 9.19 11.73 31.58
C PHE A 113 10.43 11.96 30.69
N LEU A 114 11.40 12.75 31.17
CA LEU A 114 12.67 12.98 30.50
C LEU A 114 13.51 11.70 30.33
N ASP A 115 13.34 10.72 31.21
CA ASP A 115 14.05 9.43 31.14
C ASP A 115 13.56 8.57 29.96
N TYR A 116 12.41 8.92 29.38
CA TYR A 116 11.81 8.24 28.23
C TYR A 116 12.04 8.99 26.91
N LEU A 117 12.90 10.01 26.88
CA LEU A 117 13.31 10.65 25.64
C LEU A 117 14.01 9.62 24.74
N ASN A 118 13.61 9.58 23.48
CA ASN A 118 14.24 8.76 22.47
C ASN A 118 15.56 9.42 22.03
N PRO A 119 16.73 8.81 22.29
CA PRO A 119 18.01 9.37 21.87
C PRO A 119 18.14 9.43 20.34
N ASP A 120 17.38 8.60 19.61
CA ASP A 120 17.30 8.56 18.15
C ASP A 120 16.13 9.40 17.60
N SER A 121 15.52 10.26 18.41
CA SER A 121 14.41 11.14 17.99
C SER A 121 14.80 12.12 16.88
N VAL A 122 16.10 12.38 16.72
CA VAL A 122 16.65 13.07 15.57
C VAL A 122 18.05 12.56 15.26
N GLN A 123 18.28 12.23 13.99
CA GLN A 123 19.63 12.00 13.47
C GLN A 123 19.93 13.07 12.43
N ILE A 124 21.05 13.78 12.61
CA ILE A 124 21.48 14.83 11.69
C ILE A 124 22.56 14.24 10.80
N LEU A 125 22.25 14.15 9.51
CA LEU A 125 23.17 13.71 8.48
C LEU A 125 23.71 14.93 7.74
N THR A 126 25.03 15.05 7.68
CA THR A 126 25.72 16.11 6.94
C THR A 126 26.38 15.53 5.69
N GLY A 127 26.50 16.33 4.63
CA GLY A 127 27.09 15.89 3.37
C GLY A 127 26.17 14.99 2.53
N CYS A 128 24.86 14.97 2.80
CA CYS A 128 23.90 14.31 1.93
C CYS A 128 23.87 15.01 0.57
N MET A 129 23.67 14.24 -0.50
CA MET A 129 23.63 14.76 -1.87
C MET A 129 22.21 14.67 -2.42
N VAL A 130 21.63 15.80 -2.82
CA VAL A 130 20.26 15.90 -3.35
C VAL A 130 20.23 16.42 -4.79
N GLU A 131 19.13 16.19 -5.51
CA GLU A 131 19.01 16.67 -6.90
C GLU A 131 18.97 18.20 -6.96
N PRO A 132 19.67 18.84 -7.93
CA PRO A 132 19.70 20.30 -8.07
C PRO A 132 18.33 20.98 -8.22
N SER A 133 17.29 20.25 -8.63
CA SER A 133 15.93 20.77 -8.77
C SER A 133 15.40 21.38 -7.46
N VAL A 134 15.85 20.89 -6.30
CA VAL A 134 15.40 21.40 -5.00
C VAL A 134 16.12 22.70 -4.58
N ALA A 135 17.27 23.02 -5.17
CA ALA A 135 18.14 24.11 -4.71
C ALA A 135 17.52 25.51 -4.85
N SER A 136 16.59 25.68 -5.79
CA SER A 136 15.93 26.95 -6.07
C SER A 136 14.56 27.09 -5.40
N SER A 137 14.15 26.08 -4.65
CA SER A 137 12.81 26.07 -4.07
C SER A 137 12.73 26.90 -2.79
N PRO A 138 11.57 27.54 -2.53
CA PRO A 138 11.40 28.30 -1.31
C PRO A 138 11.42 27.38 -0.08
N PRO A 139 11.95 27.86 1.07
CA PRO A 139 11.81 27.18 2.36
C PRO A 139 10.36 26.81 2.68
N GLY A 140 10.16 25.72 3.42
CA GLY A 140 8.84 25.18 3.76
C GLY A 140 8.20 24.31 2.67
N ARG A 141 8.85 24.13 1.51
CA ARG A 141 8.36 23.23 0.45
C ARG A 141 8.54 21.76 0.83
N ARG A 142 7.55 20.94 0.50
CA ARG A 142 7.51 19.50 0.78
C ARG A 142 7.91 18.67 -0.44
N TYR A 143 8.58 17.56 -0.18
CA TYR A 143 9.07 16.61 -1.18
C TYR A 143 8.83 15.18 -0.71
N GLN A 144 8.70 14.27 -1.65
CA GLN A 144 9.02 12.88 -1.42
C GLN A 144 10.45 12.63 -1.89
N PHE A 145 11.34 12.28 -0.97
CA PHE A 145 12.64 11.76 -1.34
C PHE A 145 12.44 10.28 -1.67
N GLU A 146 12.75 9.93 -2.92
CA GLU A 146 12.54 8.59 -3.46
C GLU A 146 13.10 7.54 -2.52
N ARG A 147 12.25 6.56 -2.16
CA ARG A 147 12.55 5.45 -1.22
C ARG A 147 12.87 5.82 0.23
N GLN A 148 13.08 7.09 0.56
CA GLN A 148 13.47 7.54 1.90
C GLN A 148 12.27 7.99 2.75
N GLY A 149 11.36 8.77 2.19
CA GLY A 149 10.23 9.34 2.95
C GLY A 149 9.75 10.68 2.41
N TYR A 150 8.93 11.33 3.20
CA TYR A 150 8.48 12.70 2.93
C TYR A 150 9.30 13.68 3.77
N PHE A 151 9.74 14.75 3.13
CA PHE A 151 10.64 15.76 3.69
C PHE A 151 10.08 17.16 3.47
N ILE A 152 10.46 18.09 4.33
CA ILE A 152 10.22 19.52 4.18
C ILE A 152 11.56 20.25 4.18
N SER A 153 11.73 21.22 3.30
CA SER A 153 12.83 22.18 3.42
C SER A 153 12.59 23.02 4.67
N ASP A 154 13.53 23.02 5.60
CA ASP A 154 13.40 23.72 6.88
C ASP A 154 13.09 25.22 6.64
N SER A 155 12.09 25.76 7.31
CA SER A 155 11.63 27.13 7.05
C SER A 155 12.58 28.20 7.60
N GLU A 156 13.40 27.85 8.58
CA GLU A 156 14.28 28.78 9.30
C GLU A 156 15.73 28.61 8.85
N ASP A 157 16.21 27.38 8.78
CA ASP A 157 17.62 27.06 8.58
C ASP A 157 18.00 26.84 7.11
N SER A 158 17.03 26.53 6.24
CA SER A 158 17.31 26.27 4.83
C SER A 158 17.48 27.58 4.06
N ALA A 159 18.62 27.74 3.39
CA ALA A 159 18.94 28.90 2.57
C ALA A 159 19.60 28.50 1.22
N PRO A 160 19.61 29.38 0.21
CA PRO A 160 20.36 29.13 -1.02
C PRO A 160 21.83 28.81 -0.73
N GLY A 161 22.27 27.62 -1.15
CA GLY A 161 23.64 27.11 -0.91
C GLY A 161 23.85 26.41 0.43
N ALA A 162 22.86 26.42 1.33
CA ALA A 162 22.87 25.72 2.62
C ALA A 162 21.49 25.08 2.85
N LEU A 163 21.21 24.01 2.12
CA LEU A 163 19.91 23.35 2.16
C LEU A 163 19.78 22.48 3.40
N VAL A 164 18.64 22.57 4.07
CA VAL A 164 18.30 21.76 5.25
C VAL A 164 16.95 21.11 5.03
N PHE A 165 16.87 19.80 5.21
CA PHE A 165 15.64 19.02 5.05
C PHE A 165 15.28 18.24 6.30
N ASN A 166 14.04 18.37 6.75
CA ASN A 166 13.50 17.61 7.88
C ASN A 166 12.61 16.49 7.36
N ARG A 167 12.85 15.26 7.81
CA ARG A 167 11.94 14.15 7.52
C ARG A 167 10.63 14.37 8.28
N ILE A 168 9.53 14.45 7.54
CA ILE A 168 8.18 14.53 8.07
C ILE A 168 7.75 13.14 8.56
N VAL A 169 7.88 12.13 7.68
CA VAL A 169 7.49 10.74 7.96
C VAL A 169 8.20 9.79 6.98
N PRO A 170 8.61 8.58 7.39
CA PRO A 170 9.11 7.55 6.47
C PRO A 170 8.01 7.01 5.55
N LEU A 171 8.38 6.31 4.48
CA LEU A 171 7.41 5.70 3.55
C LEU A 171 6.61 4.54 4.14
N ARG A 172 7.15 3.89 5.19
CA ARG A 172 6.55 2.72 5.85
C ARG A 172 6.63 2.90 7.36
N ASP A 173 5.57 2.51 8.05
CA ASP A 173 5.55 2.46 9.51
C ASP A 173 6.37 1.25 10.01
N THR A 174 7.45 1.52 10.72
CA THR A 174 8.33 0.52 11.35
C THR A 174 7.98 0.26 12.81
N TRP A 175 7.17 1.12 13.45
CA TRP A 175 6.92 1.08 14.89
C TRP A 175 5.78 0.13 15.28
N ALA A 176 4.82 -0.13 14.39
CA ALA A 176 3.80 -1.15 14.63
C ALA A 176 4.38 -2.56 14.91
N LYS A 177 5.67 -2.78 14.59
CA LYS A 177 6.40 -4.04 14.86
C LYS A 177 7.28 -4.03 16.12
N ILE A 178 7.59 -2.87 16.69
CA ILE A 178 8.59 -2.72 17.78
C ILE A 178 7.92 -2.70 19.16
N VAL A 179 6.64 -2.36 19.25
CA VAL A 179 5.88 -2.25 20.52
C VAL A 179 5.41 -3.60 21.07
N GLU A 180 5.70 -4.73 20.41
CA GLU A 180 5.46 -6.06 21.00
C GLU A 180 6.73 -6.56 21.74
N PRO A 181 6.74 -6.67 23.08
CA PRO A 181 7.79 -7.39 23.76
C PRO A 181 7.59 -8.89 23.54
N SER A 182 8.70 -9.60 23.32
CA SER A 182 8.78 -11.04 23.20
C SER A 182 8.23 -11.75 24.45
N SER A 183 6.97 -12.18 24.37
CA SER A 183 6.46 -13.27 25.20
C SER A 183 5.60 -14.18 24.33
N GLY A 184 5.98 -15.46 24.29
CA GLY A 184 5.31 -16.46 23.48
C GLY A 184 3.91 -16.76 24.02
N SER A 185 2.89 -16.47 23.23
CA SER A 185 1.63 -17.22 23.16
C SER A 185 0.78 -16.63 22.04
N SER A 186 0.58 -17.44 21.01
CA SER A 186 -0.14 -17.10 19.79
C SER A 186 -1.65 -17.03 20.03
N THR A 187 -2.25 -15.83 19.96
CA THR A 187 -3.65 -15.70 19.55
C THR A 187 -3.92 -14.39 18.79
N SER A 188 -3.99 -14.52 17.46
CA SER A 188 -5.04 -13.98 16.58
C SER A 188 -5.62 -12.59 16.92
N ALA A 189 -4.91 -11.53 16.55
CA ALA A 189 -5.51 -10.27 16.10
C ALA A 189 -5.77 -10.36 14.58
N ALA A 190 -6.86 -9.73 14.14
CA ALA A 190 -7.52 -9.93 12.85
C ALA A 190 -6.58 -9.91 11.63
N ARG A 191 -6.73 -10.94 10.80
CA ARG A 191 -6.09 -11.07 9.48
C ARG A 191 -6.56 -9.93 8.57
N LEU A 192 -5.76 -8.88 8.47
CA LEU A 192 -5.54 -8.22 7.18
C LEU A 192 -4.81 -9.23 6.32
N SER A 193 -5.57 -9.89 5.45
CA SER A 193 -5.02 -10.81 4.46
C SER A 193 -4.05 -10.05 3.57
N THR A 194 -2.81 -10.55 3.61
CA THR A 194 -1.77 -10.43 2.61
C THR A 194 -2.32 -10.40 1.19
N GLU A 195 -2.19 -9.25 0.53
CA GLU A 195 -1.87 -9.16 -0.90
C GLU A 195 -0.56 -8.38 -1.03
N GLU A 196 0.49 -8.98 -0.48
CA GLU A 196 1.87 -8.68 -0.89
C GLU A 196 2.26 -9.73 -1.94
N GLU A 197 1.57 -9.73 -3.09
CA GLU A 197 2.01 -10.47 -4.28
C GLU A 197 1.50 -9.80 -5.56
N ASN A 198 1.81 -8.51 -5.75
CA ASN A 198 2.10 -7.89 -7.05
C ASN A 198 2.44 -6.39 -6.90
N ALA A 199 3.72 -6.07 -6.73
CA ALA A 199 4.25 -4.75 -7.00
C ALA A 199 4.98 -4.76 -8.36
N PRO A 200 4.98 -3.67 -9.14
CA PRO A 200 3.81 -3.13 -9.81
C PRO A 200 4.08 -2.98 -11.33
N ALA A 201 3.04 -3.04 -12.16
CA ALA A 201 3.12 -2.53 -13.52
C ALA A 201 2.75 -1.03 -13.53
N VAL A 202 3.75 -0.17 -13.76
CA VAL A 202 3.59 1.17 -14.39
C VAL A 202 2.69 2.18 -13.64
N VAL A 203 3.08 2.62 -12.43
CA VAL A 203 2.38 3.73 -11.74
C VAL A 203 2.82 5.11 -12.26
N GLY A 204 4.07 5.27 -12.69
CA GLY A 204 4.60 6.57 -13.16
C GLY A 204 3.96 7.09 -14.46
N ALA A 205 4.00 6.30 -15.54
CA ALA A 205 3.51 6.75 -16.85
C ALA A 205 1.99 6.97 -16.88
N ARG A 206 1.21 6.16 -16.13
CA ARG A 206 -0.25 6.32 -16.06
C ARG A 206 -0.64 7.58 -15.26
N SER A 207 0.07 7.91 -14.19
CA SER A 207 -0.15 9.16 -13.44
C SER A 207 0.20 10.39 -14.28
N GLU A 208 1.36 10.38 -14.95
CA GLU A 208 1.77 11.47 -15.84
C GLU A 208 0.80 11.67 -17.01
N THR A 209 0.22 10.59 -17.53
CA THR A 209 -0.81 10.66 -18.58
C THR A 209 -2.08 11.34 -18.06
N ARG A 210 -2.52 11.02 -16.83
CA ARG A 210 -3.68 11.66 -16.21
C ARG A 210 -3.42 13.12 -15.89
N ASP A 211 -2.22 13.46 -15.42
CA ASP A 211 -1.83 14.85 -15.18
C ASP A 211 -1.84 15.66 -16.47
N ARG A 212 -1.36 15.09 -17.59
CA ARG A 212 -1.50 15.72 -18.91
C ARG A 212 -2.96 15.89 -19.30
N ALA A 213 -3.79 14.86 -19.15
CA ALA A 213 -5.21 14.93 -19.46
C ALA A 213 -5.93 16.04 -18.67
N ARG A 214 -5.55 16.27 -17.40
CA ARG A 214 -6.09 17.35 -16.57
C ARG A 214 -5.61 18.75 -16.95
N LEU A 215 -4.40 18.86 -17.50
CA LEU A 215 -3.93 20.14 -18.06
C LEU A 215 -4.76 20.51 -19.30
N ASP A 216 -5.16 19.52 -20.09
CA ASP A 216 -5.92 19.71 -21.32
C ASP A 216 -7.43 19.82 -21.07
N ASP A 217 -7.94 19.25 -19.97
CA ASP A 217 -9.37 19.24 -19.61
C ASP A 217 -9.63 19.80 -18.20
N PRO A 218 -10.14 21.05 -18.09
CA PRO A 218 -10.46 21.68 -16.82
C PRO A 218 -11.49 20.92 -15.97
N ILE A 219 -12.36 20.11 -16.57
CA ILE A 219 -13.34 19.31 -15.83
C ILE A 219 -12.63 18.21 -15.04
N LEU A 220 -11.62 17.56 -15.64
CA LEU A 220 -10.83 16.52 -14.97
C LEU A 220 -10.00 17.10 -13.82
N ALA A 221 -9.42 18.30 -14.01
CA ALA A 221 -8.71 19.00 -12.95
C ALA A 221 -9.64 19.37 -11.78
N ALA A 222 -10.83 19.91 -12.06
CA ALA A 222 -11.82 20.24 -11.05
C ALA A 222 -12.31 18.99 -10.29
N ARG A 223 -12.47 17.86 -10.99
CA ARG A 223 -12.82 16.57 -10.38
C ARG A 223 -11.78 16.09 -9.39
N LEU A 224 -10.48 16.18 -9.70
CA LEU A 224 -9.43 15.78 -8.76
C LEU A 224 -9.56 16.53 -7.43
N THR A 225 -9.70 17.87 -7.51
CA THR A 225 -9.89 18.70 -6.31
C THR A 225 -11.17 18.33 -5.58
N ARG A 226 -12.30 18.21 -6.27
CA ARG A 226 -13.59 17.91 -5.66
C ARG A 226 -13.60 16.53 -5.00
N PHE A 227 -13.14 15.50 -5.71
CA PHE A 227 -13.13 14.13 -5.19
C PHE A 227 -12.23 14.01 -3.96
N ASN A 228 -11.04 14.63 -3.98
CA ASN A 228 -10.12 14.55 -2.86
C ASN A 228 -10.47 15.48 -1.70
N ALA A 229 -10.65 16.78 -1.96
CA ALA A 229 -10.77 17.80 -0.93
C ALA A 229 -12.20 17.96 -0.40
N GLU A 230 -13.23 17.77 -1.25
CA GLU A 230 -14.63 17.97 -0.85
C GLU A 230 -15.30 16.64 -0.47
N LEU A 231 -15.06 15.57 -1.23
CA LEU A 231 -15.66 14.25 -0.98
C LEU A 231 -14.81 13.34 -0.09
N GLY A 232 -13.59 13.75 0.27
CA GLY A 232 -12.71 13.00 1.16
C GLY A 232 -12.16 11.69 0.58
N VAL A 233 -12.22 11.51 -0.75
CA VAL A 233 -11.64 10.33 -1.41
C VAL A 233 -10.12 10.39 -1.33
N GLY A 234 -9.47 9.28 -0.98
CA GLY A 234 -8.01 9.21 -0.91
C GLY A 234 -7.35 9.65 -2.23
N PHE A 235 -6.20 10.31 -2.16
CA PHE A 235 -5.58 10.93 -3.35
C PHE A 235 -5.36 9.95 -4.50
N VAL A 236 -4.94 8.72 -4.21
CA VAL A 236 -4.71 7.69 -5.25
C VAL A 236 -6.00 7.35 -6.00
N ASP A 237 -7.10 7.15 -5.26
CA ASP A 237 -8.38 6.84 -5.89
C ASP A 237 -8.94 8.06 -6.63
N ALA A 238 -8.85 9.26 -6.03
CA ALA A 238 -9.26 10.50 -6.67
C ALA A 238 -8.45 10.77 -7.95
N ASP A 239 -7.15 10.46 -7.97
CA ASP A 239 -6.32 10.53 -9.17
C ASP A 239 -6.80 9.54 -10.24
N ILE A 240 -7.11 8.30 -9.91
CA ILE A 240 -7.61 7.36 -10.92
C ILE A 240 -8.96 7.81 -11.50
N LEU A 241 -9.91 8.18 -10.62
CA LEU A 241 -11.28 8.52 -11.00
C LEU A 241 -11.41 9.83 -11.79
N SER A 242 -10.47 10.75 -11.60
CA SER A 242 -10.42 12.03 -12.33
C SER A 242 -9.48 11.99 -13.54
N GLY A 243 -8.94 10.81 -13.88
CA GLY A 243 -8.01 10.65 -14.99
C GLY A 243 -8.67 10.58 -16.37
N ASP A 244 -9.96 10.24 -16.42
CA ASP A 244 -10.75 10.08 -17.62
C ASP A 244 -12.22 10.48 -17.36
N ARG A 245 -12.90 11.00 -18.39
CA ARG A 245 -14.29 11.46 -18.24
C ARG A 245 -15.26 10.32 -17.98
N ALA A 246 -15.14 9.20 -18.68
CA ALA A 246 -16.07 8.08 -18.55
C ALA A 246 -16.02 7.50 -17.13
N ILE A 247 -14.83 7.32 -16.56
CA ILE A 247 -14.67 6.83 -15.18
C ILE A 247 -15.22 7.87 -14.18
N GLY A 248 -14.94 9.15 -14.38
CA GLY A 248 -15.44 10.21 -13.50
C GLY A 248 -16.98 10.35 -13.54
N ASP A 249 -17.58 10.27 -14.73
CA ASP A 249 -19.04 10.29 -14.93
C ASP A 249 -19.68 9.05 -14.27
N PHE A 250 -19.06 7.89 -14.45
CA PHE A 250 -19.51 6.63 -13.84
C PHE A 250 -19.49 6.71 -12.31
N PHE A 251 -18.43 7.24 -11.72
CA PHE A 251 -18.32 7.47 -10.28
C PHE A 251 -19.39 8.43 -9.75
N GLU A 252 -19.60 9.55 -10.44
CA GLU A 252 -20.63 10.52 -10.05
C GLU A 252 -22.05 9.93 -10.15
N ALA A 253 -22.33 9.13 -11.18
CA ALA A 253 -23.60 8.43 -11.34
C ALA A 253 -23.82 7.37 -10.24
N ALA A 254 -22.77 6.65 -9.84
CA ALA A 254 -22.84 5.72 -8.70
C ALA A 254 -23.11 6.44 -7.38
N LEU A 255 -22.46 7.58 -7.15
CA LEU A 255 -22.68 8.39 -5.95
C LEU A 255 -24.07 9.01 -5.85
N ALA A 256 -24.71 9.29 -6.98
CA ALA A 256 -26.08 9.78 -7.02
C ALA A 256 -27.08 8.76 -6.44
N VAL A 257 -26.75 7.46 -6.51
CA VAL A 257 -27.56 6.36 -5.96
C VAL A 257 -27.12 6.01 -4.55
N HIS A 258 -25.81 5.89 -4.32
CA HIS A 258 -25.24 5.52 -3.03
C HIS A 258 -24.18 6.54 -2.58
N ASN A 259 -24.55 7.43 -1.67
CA ASN A 259 -23.70 8.54 -1.22
C ASN A 259 -22.62 8.08 -0.21
N SER A 260 -21.68 7.24 -0.68
CA SER A 260 -20.51 6.77 0.07
C SER A 260 -19.23 6.95 -0.76
N PRO A 261 -18.68 8.17 -0.84
CA PRO A 261 -17.56 8.50 -1.73
C PRO A 261 -16.35 7.57 -1.62
N ALA A 262 -15.86 7.32 -0.41
CA ALA A 262 -14.70 6.48 -0.19
C ALA A 262 -14.96 5.02 -0.60
N THR A 263 -16.13 4.46 -0.24
CA THR A 263 -16.44 3.07 -0.54
C THR A 263 -16.67 2.85 -2.04
N VAL A 264 -17.45 3.72 -2.68
CA VAL A 264 -17.70 3.64 -4.14
C VAL A 264 -16.39 3.83 -4.91
N ALA A 265 -15.54 4.76 -4.49
CA ALA A 265 -14.23 4.98 -5.10
C ALA A 265 -13.36 3.73 -5.01
N ASN A 266 -13.25 3.13 -3.81
CA ASN A 266 -12.48 1.92 -3.58
C ASN A 266 -12.97 0.73 -4.43
N TRP A 267 -14.29 0.57 -4.56
CA TRP A 267 -14.90 -0.46 -5.40
C TRP A 267 -14.60 -0.26 -6.88
N ILE A 268 -14.65 0.98 -7.37
CA ILE A 268 -14.29 1.24 -8.77
C ILE A 268 -12.79 0.95 -8.98
N THR A 269 -11.91 1.50 -8.15
CA THR A 269 -10.47 1.46 -8.40
C THR A 269 -9.85 0.09 -8.20
N ASN A 270 -10.32 -0.67 -7.19
CA ASN A 270 -9.71 -1.93 -6.80
C ASN A 270 -10.51 -3.17 -7.20
N VAL A 271 -11.80 -3.03 -7.55
CA VAL A 271 -12.64 -4.16 -7.95
C VAL A 271 -13.03 -4.04 -9.42
N LEU A 272 -13.76 -2.99 -9.81
CA LEU A 272 -14.23 -2.84 -11.19
C LEU A 272 -13.08 -2.75 -12.19
N LEU A 273 -12.12 -1.84 -11.97
CA LEU A 273 -11.01 -1.63 -12.91
C LEU A 273 -10.04 -2.82 -12.95
N ALA A 274 -10.00 -3.65 -11.91
CA ALA A 274 -9.21 -4.88 -11.91
C ALA A 274 -9.81 -5.93 -12.87
N GLU A 275 -11.14 -5.99 -12.97
CA GLU A 275 -11.87 -6.95 -13.81
C GLU A 275 -12.03 -6.45 -15.27
N THR A 276 -12.23 -5.14 -15.48
CA THR A 276 -12.50 -4.60 -16.82
C THR A 276 -11.26 -4.40 -17.69
N LYS A 277 -10.08 -4.22 -17.08
CA LYS A 277 -8.77 -4.01 -17.71
C LYS A 277 -8.74 -2.93 -18.80
N GLU A 278 -9.16 -3.26 -20.01
CA GLU A 278 -9.15 -2.40 -21.21
C GLU A 278 -10.54 -1.91 -21.64
N ILE A 279 -11.62 -2.40 -21.01
CA ILE A 279 -12.97 -1.95 -21.31
C ILE A 279 -13.20 -0.60 -20.61
N SER A 280 -13.54 0.41 -21.41
CA SER A 280 -13.87 1.74 -20.90
C SER A 280 -15.21 1.71 -20.14
N ALA A 281 -15.36 2.58 -19.14
CA ALA A 281 -16.53 2.60 -18.27
C ALA A 281 -17.86 2.86 -19.03
N ASP A 282 -17.79 3.55 -20.16
CA ASP A 282 -18.92 3.82 -21.06
C ASP A 282 -19.32 2.63 -21.96
N GLN A 283 -18.52 1.55 -21.95
CA GLN A 283 -18.76 0.33 -22.72
C GLN A 283 -19.27 -0.84 -21.86
N LEU A 284 -19.47 -0.62 -20.57
CA LEU A 284 -19.97 -1.64 -19.65
C LEU A 284 -21.44 -1.97 -19.93
N ALA A 285 -21.83 -3.20 -19.63
CA ALA A 285 -23.21 -3.69 -19.79
C ALA A 285 -24.19 -3.09 -18.75
N PHE A 286 -23.71 -2.21 -17.87
CA PHE A 286 -24.46 -1.50 -16.84
C PHE A 286 -23.85 -0.12 -16.62
N ASP A 287 -24.64 0.80 -16.09
CA ASP A 287 -24.21 2.17 -15.82
C ASP A 287 -23.76 2.38 -14.36
N GLY A 288 -23.28 3.59 -14.05
CA GLY A 288 -22.86 3.94 -12.70
C GLY A 288 -23.99 3.83 -11.68
N ALA A 289 -25.24 4.08 -12.07
CA ALA A 289 -26.39 3.98 -11.16
C ALA A 289 -26.62 2.53 -10.71
N ALA A 290 -26.60 1.57 -11.63
CA ALA A 290 -26.67 0.14 -11.32
C ALA A 290 -25.49 -0.31 -10.45
N PHE A 291 -24.28 0.20 -10.70
CA PHE A 291 -23.13 -0.07 -9.84
C PHE A 291 -23.27 0.52 -8.44
N GLY A 292 -23.83 1.73 -8.32
CA GLY A 292 -24.13 2.35 -7.02
C GLY A 292 -25.07 1.49 -6.18
N LYS A 293 -26.10 0.89 -6.79
CA LYS A 293 -26.99 -0.07 -6.13
C LYS A 293 -26.25 -1.31 -5.62
N LEU A 294 -25.34 -1.86 -6.42
CA LEU A 294 -24.52 -3.01 -6.02
C LEU A 294 -23.71 -2.69 -4.76
N VAL A 295 -23.03 -1.53 -4.73
CA VAL A 295 -22.25 -1.11 -3.57
C VAL A 295 -23.15 -0.86 -2.35
N ALA A 296 -24.35 -0.29 -2.55
CA ALA A 296 -25.33 -0.10 -1.48
C ALA A 296 -25.78 -1.42 -0.85
N LEU A 297 -25.99 -2.48 -1.64
CA LEU A 297 -26.35 -3.82 -1.13
C LEU A 297 -25.25 -4.41 -0.25
N VAL A 298 -23.98 -4.19 -0.60
CA VAL A 298 -22.84 -4.64 0.20
C VAL A 298 -22.72 -3.81 1.49
N ASP A 299 -22.80 -2.48 1.39
CA ASP A 299 -22.68 -1.59 2.55
C ASP A 299 -23.82 -1.77 3.56
N ALA A 300 -25.03 -2.08 3.07
CA ALA A 300 -26.18 -2.40 3.92
C ALA A 300 -26.08 -3.80 4.56
N GLY A 301 -25.10 -4.61 4.19
CA GLY A 301 -24.96 -6.00 4.63
C GLY A 301 -26.02 -6.95 4.04
N ALA A 302 -26.81 -6.50 3.06
CA ALA A 302 -27.79 -7.33 2.38
C ALA A 302 -27.12 -8.50 1.63
N ILE A 303 -25.90 -8.29 1.15
CA ILE A 303 -25.02 -9.32 0.60
C ILE A 303 -23.61 -9.20 1.18
N SER A 304 -22.85 -10.29 1.19
CA SER A 304 -21.44 -10.25 1.59
C SER A 304 -20.55 -9.63 0.51
N ASN A 305 -19.36 -9.15 0.87
CA ASN A 305 -18.40 -8.57 -0.08
C ASN A 305 -18.04 -9.56 -1.22
N ASN A 306 -17.83 -10.84 -0.90
CA ASN A 306 -17.56 -11.87 -1.91
C ASN A 306 -18.73 -12.06 -2.88
N ILE A 307 -19.97 -12.08 -2.37
CA ILE A 307 -21.17 -12.14 -3.22
C ILE A 307 -21.27 -10.90 -4.10
N GLY A 308 -20.93 -9.71 -3.57
CA GLY A 308 -20.88 -8.47 -4.35
C GLY A 308 -19.89 -8.54 -5.53
N LYS A 309 -18.72 -9.15 -5.33
CA LYS A 309 -17.73 -9.36 -6.41
C LYS A 309 -18.22 -10.36 -7.45
N ASP A 310 -18.83 -11.47 -7.01
CA ASP A 310 -19.41 -12.46 -7.92
C ASP A 310 -20.54 -11.86 -8.75
N LEU A 311 -21.39 -11.03 -8.11
CA LEU A 311 -22.46 -10.30 -8.77
C LEU A 311 -21.92 -9.26 -9.76
N LEU A 312 -20.85 -8.54 -9.44
CA LEU A 312 -20.19 -7.64 -10.37
C LEU A 312 -19.74 -8.37 -11.64
N ASN A 313 -19.12 -9.55 -11.51
CA ASN A 313 -18.67 -10.36 -12.64
C ASN A 313 -19.84 -10.83 -13.53
N GLU A 314 -20.98 -11.13 -12.91
CA GLU A 314 -22.20 -11.42 -13.65
C GLU A 314 -22.73 -10.19 -14.39
N MET A 315 -22.80 -9.03 -13.72
CA MET A 315 -23.20 -7.78 -14.36
C MET A 315 -22.28 -7.40 -15.51
N LEU A 316 -20.97 -7.65 -15.40
CA LEU A 316 -20.01 -7.45 -16.49
C LEU A 316 -20.30 -8.35 -17.70
N THR A 317 -20.80 -9.56 -17.46
CA THR A 317 -21.06 -10.55 -18.52
C THR A 317 -22.43 -10.36 -19.17
N ASN A 318 -23.46 -10.10 -18.37
CA ASN A 318 -24.87 -10.16 -18.80
C ASN A 318 -25.61 -8.82 -18.63
N GLY A 319 -24.99 -7.82 -18.00
CA GLY A 319 -25.67 -6.61 -17.55
C GLY A 319 -26.71 -6.89 -16.47
N GLY A 320 -27.65 -5.96 -16.33
CA GLY A 320 -28.81 -6.12 -15.45
C GLY A 320 -28.73 -5.35 -14.14
N ASP A 321 -29.83 -5.36 -13.40
CA ASP A 321 -29.98 -4.69 -12.10
C ASP A 321 -29.53 -5.63 -10.97
N PRO A 322 -28.60 -5.22 -10.08
CA PRO A 322 -28.10 -6.08 -9.02
C PRO A 322 -29.17 -6.53 -8.03
N GLU A 323 -30.20 -5.71 -7.76
CA GLU A 323 -31.28 -6.08 -6.83
C GLU A 323 -32.09 -7.25 -7.38
N VAL A 324 -32.40 -7.21 -8.67
CA VAL A 324 -33.12 -8.28 -9.37
C VAL A 324 -32.32 -9.58 -9.41
N ILE A 325 -30.99 -9.49 -9.62
CA ILE A 325 -30.13 -10.67 -9.65
C ILE A 325 -30.01 -11.29 -8.25
N VAL A 326 -29.90 -10.46 -7.20
CA VAL A 326 -29.86 -10.94 -5.80
C VAL A 326 -31.15 -11.67 -5.44
N GLU A 327 -32.31 -11.11 -5.76
CA GLU A 327 -33.61 -11.73 -5.51
C GLU A 327 -33.76 -13.05 -6.28
N ALA A 328 -33.50 -13.04 -7.60
CA ALA A 328 -33.65 -14.21 -8.46
C ALA A 328 -32.75 -15.39 -8.05
N ARG A 329 -31.60 -15.12 -7.43
CA ARG A 329 -30.64 -16.13 -6.98
C ARG A 329 -30.67 -16.41 -5.48
N GLY A 330 -31.53 -15.69 -4.74
CA GLY A 330 -31.63 -15.76 -3.28
C GLY A 330 -30.28 -15.54 -2.61
N LEU A 331 -29.52 -14.53 -3.03
CA LEU A 331 -28.16 -14.24 -2.55
C LEU A 331 -28.12 -13.44 -1.24
N GLU A 332 -29.27 -13.19 -0.64
CA GLU A 332 -29.40 -12.46 0.61
C GLU A 332 -28.58 -13.07 1.74
N GLN A 333 -28.05 -12.19 2.60
CA GLN A 333 -27.24 -12.59 3.72
C GLN A 333 -28.08 -13.31 4.79
N ILE A 334 -27.65 -14.52 5.15
CA ILE A 334 -28.22 -15.30 6.25
C ILE A 334 -27.67 -14.76 7.56
N SER A 335 -28.55 -14.12 8.34
CA SER A 335 -28.25 -13.62 9.70
C SER A 335 -29.09 -14.29 10.79
N ASP A 336 -29.77 -15.40 10.47
CA ASP A 336 -30.52 -16.20 11.43
C ASP A 336 -29.58 -17.00 12.33
N ALA A 337 -29.51 -16.63 13.61
CA ALA A 337 -28.59 -17.23 14.56
C ALA A 337 -28.88 -18.71 14.82
N ASP A 338 -30.15 -19.13 14.79
CA ASP A 338 -30.54 -20.51 15.08
C ASP A 338 -30.11 -21.42 13.91
N LEU A 339 -30.42 -21.00 12.68
CA LEU A 339 -30.01 -21.74 11.48
C LEU A 339 -28.48 -21.84 11.35
N LEU A 340 -27.75 -20.74 11.61
CA LEU A 340 -26.29 -20.76 11.57
C LEU A 340 -25.71 -21.65 12.67
N THR A 341 -26.32 -21.65 13.84
CA THR A 341 -25.92 -22.49 14.97
C THR A 341 -26.07 -23.97 14.66
N GLU A 342 -27.18 -24.40 14.04
CA GLU A 342 -27.37 -25.79 13.61
C GLU A 342 -26.29 -26.25 12.60
N ILE A 343 -25.95 -25.38 11.64
CA ILE A 343 -24.89 -25.66 10.66
C ILE A 343 -23.53 -25.78 11.37
N ILE A 344 -23.22 -24.86 12.29
CA ILE A 344 -21.96 -24.86 13.04
C ILE A 344 -21.84 -26.10 13.93
N ASP A 345 -22.92 -26.52 14.60
CA ASP A 345 -22.94 -27.72 15.43
C ASP A 345 -22.67 -28.98 14.61
N SER A 346 -23.31 -29.10 13.45
CA SER A 346 -23.06 -30.20 12.52
C SER A 346 -21.60 -30.22 12.04
N LEU A 347 -21.01 -29.06 11.77
CA LEU A 347 -19.61 -28.92 11.35
C LEU A 347 -18.62 -29.29 12.47
N ILE A 348 -18.89 -28.86 13.70
CA ILE A 348 -18.09 -29.22 14.88
C ILE A 348 -18.16 -30.71 15.13
N ALA A 349 -19.35 -31.32 15.06
CA ALA A 349 -19.52 -32.76 15.20
C ALA A 349 -18.75 -33.54 14.11
N LYS A 350 -18.79 -33.07 12.86
CA LYS A 350 -18.08 -33.66 11.73
C LYS A 350 -16.54 -33.54 11.84
N HIS A 351 -16.05 -32.53 12.55
CA HIS A 351 -14.63 -32.24 12.75
C HIS A 351 -14.24 -32.22 14.23
N GLY A 352 -14.75 -33.20 15.00
CA GLY A 352 -14.56 -33.26 16.45
C GLY A 352 -13.09 -33.29 16.88
N ASP A 353 -12.23 -33.96 16.10
CA ASP A 353 -10.78 -34.01 16.32
C ASP A 353 -10.12 -32.63 16.27
N LYS A 354 -10.60 -31.75 15.39
CA LYS A 354 -10.12 -30.36 15.27
C LYS A 354 -10.72 -29.46 16.33
N ALA A 355 -11.96 -29.72 16.74
CA ALA A 355 -12.59 -28.99 17.84
C ALA A 355 -11.84 -29.26 19.16
N GLU A 356 -11.45 -30.51 19.40
CA GLU A 356 -10.65 -30.87 20.57
C GLU A 356 -9.24 -30.24 20.53
N GLN A 357 -8.60 -30.25 19.37
CA GLN A 357 -7.32 -29.55 19.17
C GLN A 357 -7.41 -28.03 19.41
N TYR A 358 -8.53 -27.41 19.04
CA TYR A 358 -8.76 -26.00 19.33
C TYR A 358 -8.86 -25.78 20.84
N ARG A 359 -9.65 -26.60 21.55
CA ARG A 359 -9.79 -26.55 23.02
C ARG A 359 -8.48 -26.83 23.75
N SER A 360 -7.59 -27.62 23.16
CA SER A 360 -6.25 -27.87 23.69
C SER A 360 -5.24 -26.74 23.41
N GLY A 361 -5.68 -25.59 22.91
CA GLY A 361 -4.84 -24.39 22.71
C GLY A 361 -4.39 -24.12 21.28
N LYS A 362 -4.78 -24.92 20.27
CA LYS A 362 -4.52 -24.59 18.85
C LYS A 362 -5.55 -23.60 18.30
N THR A 363 -5.51 -22.38 18.81
CA THR A 363 -6.47 -21.29 18.51
C THR A 363 -6.55 -20.91 17.02
N GLY A 364 -5.53 -21.24 16.21
CA GLY A 364 -5.55 -21.04 14.76
C GLY A 364 -6.65 -21.83 14.00
N LEU A 365 -7.29 -22.82 14.64
CA LEU A 365 -8.38 -23.60 14.05
C LEU A 365 -9.72 -22.85 14.00
N LEU A 366 -9.87 -21.71 14.69
CA LEU A 366 -11.08 -20.88 14.59
C LEU A 366 -11.40 -20.53 13.13
N GLY A 367 -10.39 -20.08 12.38
CA GLY A 367 -10.54 -19.73 10.98
C GLY A 367 -10.90 -20.91 10.07
N PHE A 368 -10.56 -22.15 10.47
CA PHE A 368 -10.98 -23.34 9.75
C PHE A 368 -12.50 -23.55 9.86
N PHE A 369 -13.05 -23.46 11.08
CA PHE A 369 -14.49 -23.63 11.30
C PHE A 369 -15.31 -22.49 10.71
N VAL A 370 -14.86 -21.25 10.83
CA VAL A 370 -15.46 -20.08 10.14
C VAL A 370 -15.48 -20.31 8.63
N GLY A 371 -14.37 -20.76 8.04
CA GLY A 371 -14.30 -21.06 6.61
C GLY A 371 -15.25 -22.19 6.16
N GLN A 372 -15.42 -23.24 6.98
CA GLN A 372 -16.38 -24.32 6.68
C GLN A 372 -17.84 -23.84 6.77
N ALA A 373 -18.17 -23.03 7.78
CA ALA A 373 -19.51 -22.47 7.94
C ALA A 373 -19.88 -21.52 6.77
N MET A 374 -18.94 -20.67 6.36
CA MET A 374 -19.10 -19.83 5.17
C MET A 374 -19.28 -20.67 3.89
N ARG A 375 -18.53 -21.77 3.73
CA ARG A 375 -18.70 -22.66 2.57
C ARG A 375 -20.03 -23.41 2.59
N ALA A 376 -20.48 -23.89 3.75
CA ALA A 376 -21.75 -24.60 3.90
C ALA A 376 -22.95 -23.72 3.55
N THR A 377 -22.84 -22.41 3.78
CA THR A 377 -23.86 -21.41 3.47
C THR A 377 -23.65 -20.72 2.12
N GLN A 378 -22.75 -21.24 1.28
CA GLN A 378 -22.41 -20.67 -0.03
C GLN A 378 -22.00 -19.19 0.03
N GLY A 379 -21.34 -18.78 1.12
CA GLY A 379 -20.91 -17.40 1.34
C GLY A 379 -22.01 -16.42 1.77
N LYS A 380 -23.24 -16.92 1.99
CA LYS A 380 -24.39 -16.11 2.38
C LYS A 380 -24.43 -15.81 3.87
N ALA A 381 -23.79 -16.59 4.72
CA ALA A 381 -23.81 -16.30 6.16
C ALA A 381 -23.14 -14.97 6.51
N ASN A 382 -23.68 -14.26 7.51
CA ASN A 382 -23.05 -13.08 8.08
C ASN A 382 -21.69 -13.47 8.72
N PRO A 383 -20.55 -12.95 8.23
CA PRO A 383 -19.23 -13.38 8.70
C PRO A 383 -18.96 -13.09 10.18
N GLN A 384 -19.43 -11.95 10.69
CA GLN A 384 -19.26 -11.56 12.08
C GLN A 384 -20.05 -12.48 13.01
N LEU A 385 -21.31 -12.74 12.68
CA LEU A 385 -22.17 -13.65 13.44
C LEU A 385 -21.64 -15.09 13.41
N VAL A 386 -21.18 -15.57 12.25
CA VAL A 386 -20.55 -16.90 12.14
C VAL A 386 -19.30 -16.97 13.03
N GLN A 387 -18.43 -15.97 12.99
CA GLN A 387 -17.23 -15.96 13.82
C GLN A 387 -17.57 -15.99 15.31
N GLN A 388 -18.57 -15.22 15.74
CA GLN A 388 -19.06 -15.21 17.11
C GLN A 388 -19.61 -16.59 17.51
N LEU A 389 -20.55 -17.14 16.75
CA LEU A 389 -21.19 -18.42 17.05
C LEU A 389 -20.20 -19.58 17.06
N VAL A 390 -19.24 -19.61 16.12
CA VAL A 390 -18.17 -20.61 16.10
C VAL A 390 -17.31 -20.51 17.36
N LEU A 391 -16.95 -19.29 17.79
CA LEU A 391 -16.15 -19.09 19.00
C LEU A 391 -16.92 -19.55 20.25
N GLU A 392 -18.19 -19.19 20.36
CA GLU A 392 -19.08 -19.61 21.45
C GLU A 392 -19.19 -21.14 21.51
N ARG A 393 -19.43 -21.80 20.37
CA ARG A 393 -19.60 -23.26 20.32
C ARG A 393 -18.31 -24.05 20.55
N LEU A 394 -17.16 -23.50 20.16
CA LEU A 394 -15.87 -24.16 20.42
C LEU A 394 -15.40 -24.00 21.87
N THR A 395 -15.82 -22.92 22.55
CA THR A 395 -15.46 -22.64 23.96
C THR A 395 -16.50 -23.14 24.97
N ALA A 396 -17.75 -23.39 24.54
CA ALA A 396 -18.74 -24.11 25.33
C ALA A 396 -18.22 -25.52 25.67
N SER A 397 -18.10 -25.79 26.98
CA SER A 397 -17.50 -26.99 27.57
C SER A 397 -18.32 -28.25 27.33
#